data_AF-A0A0F0LC88-F1
#
_entry.id   AF-A0A0F0LC88-F1
#
_cell.length_a   1.000
_cell.length_b   1.000
_cell.length_c   1.000
_cell.angle_alpha   90.00
_cell.angle_beta   90.00
_cell.angle_gamma   90.00
#
_symmetry.space_group_name_H-M   'P 1'
#
loop_
_entity.id
_entity.type
_entity.pdbx_description
1 polymer ?
#
loop_
_entity_poly.entity_id
_entity_poly.type
_entity_poly.pdbx_seq_one_letter_code
_entity_poly.pdbx_strand_id
1 'polypeptide(L)'
;MFWVAYRQVLGWLTVLGAVIGLLLMVAEPMVLPPDDGEDSLSVRVALAYAGAAVGAVTGLVAGSGVLALLGPWTWYAERTVASRAWVAALGAAGGAALVWVGIGLRTNGAFVSWAIWLPLCGAFALVAAIAAALLTARASRREDDKQHRLQQQEPSQGLL
;
A
#
# COMPACT_ATOMS: atom_id res chain seq x y z
N MET A 1 -15.23 12.34 -8.87
CA MET A 1 -14.57 11.43 -9.81
C MET A 1 -13.35 10.73 -9.18
N PHE A 2 -12.52 11.45 -8.41
CA PHE A 2 -11.38 10.92 -7.62
C PHE A 2 -11.62 9.55 -6.95
N TRP A 3 -12.68 9.41 -6.13
CA TRP A 3 -12.94 8.15 -5.42
C TRP A 3 -13.09 6.93 -6.34
N VAL A 4 -13.70 7.10 -7.50
CA VAL A 4 -13.92 6.00 -8.46
C VAL A 4 -12.61 5.59 -9.15
N ALA A 5 -11.72 6.56 -9.38
CA ALA A 5 -10.41 6.32 -9.99
C ALA A 5 -9.43 5.63 -9.01
N TYR A 6 -9.43 6.05 -7.73
CA TYR A 6 -8.41 5.61 -6.76
C TYR A 6 -8.87 4.51 -5.79
N ARG A 7 -10.16 4.11 -5.76
CA ARG A 7 -10.61 2.95 -4.94
C ARG A 7 -9.88 1.65 -5.27
N GLN A 8 -9.49 1.48 -6.54
CA GLN A 8 -8.75 0.29 -6.97
C GLN A 8 -7.34 0.27 -6.36
N VAL A 9 -6.72 1.44 -6.18
CA VAL A 9 -5.41 1.56 -5.52
C VAL A 9 -5.51 1.08 -4.08
N LEU A 10 -6.57 1.49 -3.35
CA LEU A 10 -6.78 1.09 -1.97
C LEU A 10 -7.01 -0.42 -1.84
N GLY A 11 -7.89 -0.98 -2.69
CA GLY A 11 -8.14 -2.43 -2.70
C GLY A 11 -6.88 -3.26 -3.01
N TRP A 12 -6.09 -2.86 -4.01
CA TRP A 12 -4.85 -3.56 -4.35
C TRP A 12 -3.76 -3.42 -3.28
N LEU A 13 -3.63 -2.26 -2.63
CA LEU A 13 -2.69 -2.09 -1.52
C LEU A 13 -3.04 -2.97 -0.32
N THR A 14 -4.33 -3.11 0.01
CA THR A 14 -4.79 -4.03 1.06
C THR A 14 -4.50 -5.49 0.70
N VAL A 15 -4.81 -5.90 -0.53
CA VAL A 15 -4.53 -7.28 -1.00
C VAL A 15 -3.03 -7.58 -1.01
N LEU A 16 -2.21 -6.68 -1.57
CA LEU A 16 -0.75 -6.82 -1.58
C LEU A 16 -0.19 -6.88 -0.16
N GLY A 17 -0.66 -6.02 0.72
CA GLY A 17 -0.28 -6.03 2.13
C GLY A 17 -0.59 -7.39 2.78
N ALA A 18 -1.81 -7.90 2.62
CA ALA A 18 -2.22 -9.19 3.16
C ALA A 18 -1.38 -10.34 2.62
N VAL A 19 -1.11 -10.36 1.31
CA VAL A 19 -0.29 -11.39 0.66
C VAL A 19 1.16 -11.36 1.16
N ILE A 20 1.77 -10.17 1.24
CA ILE A 20 3.14 -10.04 1.74
C ILE A 20 3.22 -10.45 3.23
N GLY A 21 2.26 -10.02 4.04
CA GLY A 21 2.19 -10.39 5.45
C GLY A 21 2.01 -11.89 5.67
N LEU A 22 1.19 -12.54 4.85
CA LEU A 22 1.05 -14.00 4.83
C LEU A 22 2.38 -14.68 4.48
N LEU A 23 3.02 -14.26 3.38
CA LEU A 23 4.26 -14.85 2.90
C LEU A 23 5.39 -14.77 3.92
N LEU A 24 5.50 -13.66 4.66
CA LEU A 24 6.52 -13.50 5.69
C LEU A 24 6.34 -14.46 6.85
N MET A 25 5.11 -14.68 7.31
CA MET A 25 4.84 -15.64 8.40
C MET A 25 4.93 -17.10 7.95
N VAL A 26 4.69 -17.38 6.66
CA VAL A 26 4.94 -18.71 6.08
C VAL A 26 6.45 -18.96 5.88
N ALA A 27 7.23 -17.92 5.59
CA ALA A 27 8.67 -18.02 5.36
C ALA A 27 9.50 -18.06 6.65
N GLU A 28 8.99 -17.53 7.77
CA GLU A 28 9.65 -17.55 9.08
C GLU A 28 10.21 -18.93 9.47
N PRO A 29 9.43 -20.04 9.44
CA PRO A 29 9.93 -21.37 9.82
C PRO A 29 10.97 -21.96 8.85
N MET A 30 11.19 -21.34 7.68
CA MET A 30 12.29 -21.72 6.78
C MET A 30 13.63 -21.09 7.17
N VAL A 31 13.60 -20.00 7.94
CA VAL A 31 14.78 -19.20 8.31
C VAL A 31 15.16 -19.43 9.77
N LEU A 32 14.16 -19.63 10.65
CA LEU A 32 14.36 -19.94 12.06
C LEU A 32 13.84 -21.37 12.30
N PRO A 33 14.70 -22.32 12.72
CA PRO A 33 14.24 -23.65 13.03
C PRO A 33 13.22 -23.57 14.18
N PRO A 34 12.08 -24.28 14.09
CA PRO A 34 11.08 -24.27 15.14
C PRO A 34 11.67 -24.83 16.44
N ASP A 35 11.44 -24.14 17.56
CA ASP A 35 11.73 -24.69 18.88
C ASP A 35 10.83 -25.91 19.11
N ASP A 36 11.41 -26.99 19.65
CA ASP A 36 10.90 -28.37 19.72
C ASP A 36 9.57 -28.58 20.52
N GLY A 37 8.75 -27.56 20.75
CA GLY A 37 7.55 -27.62 21.60
C GLY A 37 6.23 -27.16 20.99
N GLU A 38 6.21 -26.35 19.92
CA GLU A 38 4.98 -25.65 19.46
C GLU A 38 4.58 -25.96 18.01
N ASP A 39 5.04 -27.11 17.49
CA ASP A 39 4.92 -27.47 16.08
C ASP A 39 3.53 -28.04 15.68
N SER A 40 2.47 -27.49 16.28
CA SER A 40 1.10 -27.83 15.90
C SER A 40 0.70 -27.05 14.63
N LEU A 41 0.06 -27.74 13.68
CA LEU A 41 -0.53 -27.13 12.47
C LEU A 41 -1.38 -25.89 12.82
N SER A 42 -2.05 -25.91 13.98
CA SER A 42 -2.85 -24.78 14.50
C SER A 42 -2.03 -23.52 14.77
N VAL A 43 -0.82 -23.62 15.33
CA VAL A 43 0.03 -22.46 15.63
C VAL A 43 0.54 -21.84 14.33
N ARG A 44 0.97 -22.66 13.37
CA ARG A 44 1.41 -22.20 12.05
C ARG A 44 0.29 -21.51 11.28
N VAL A 45 -0.92 -22.05 11.33
CA VAL A 45 -2.11 -21.43 10.72
C VAL A 45 -2.45 -20.11 11.41
N ALA A 46 -2.39 -20.05 12.75
CA ALA A 46 -2.63 -18.82 13.51
C ALA A 46 -1.61 -17.72 13.18
N LEU A 47 -0.32 -18.05 13.06
CA LEU A 47 0.74 -17.13 12.63
C LEU A 47 0.51 -16.62 11.20
N ALA A 48 0.13 -17.50 10.27
CA ALA A 48 -0.20 -17.10 8.90
C ALA A 48 -1.38 -16.12 8.85
N TYR A 49 -2.44 -16.37 9.64
CA TYR A 49 -3.57 -15.44 9.76
C TYR A 49 -3.18 -14.12 10.40
N ALA A 50 -2.36 -14.14 11.46
CA ALA A 50 -1.85 -12.93 12.10
C ALA A 50 -1.01 -12.10 11.12
N GLY A 51 -0.12 -12.74 10.36
CA GLY A 51 0.67 -12.11 9.30
C GLY A 51 -0.20 -11.47 8.22
N ALA A 52 -1.18 -12.21 7.70
CA ALA A 52 -2.12 -11.69 6.70
C ALA A 52 -2.93 -10.49 7.24
N ALA A 53 -3.37 -10.54 8.51
CA ALA A 53 -4.11 -9.46 9.15
C ALA A 53 -3.25 -8.21 9.33
N VAL A 54 -2.03 -8.34 9.86
CA VAL A 54 -1.08 -7.22 10.02
C VAL A 54 -0.73 -6.63 8.66
N GLY A 55 -0.51 -7.49 7.66
CA GLY A 55 -0.28 -7.09 6.27
C GLY A 55 -1.45 -6.31 5.68
N ALA A 56 -2.69 -6.79 5.87
CA ALA A 56 -3.90 -6.10 5.41
C ALA A 56 -4.07 -4.73 6.06
N VAL A 57 -3.84 -4.63 7.38
CA VAL A 57 -3.86 -3.36 8.11
C VAL A 57 -2.78 -2.42 7.58
N THR A 58 -1.58 -2.91 7.32
CA THR A 58 -0.49 -2.13 6.72
C THR A 58 -0.92 -1.55 5.37
N GLY A 59 -1.50 -2.39 4.50
CA GLY A 59 -2.02 -1.97 3.20
C GLY A 59 -3.16 -0.95 3.30
N LEU A 60 -4.06 -1.10 4.27
CA LEU A 60 -5.14 -0.14 4.53
C LEU A 60 -4.60 1.22 5.00
N VAL A 61 -3.67 1.24 5.95
CA VAL A 61 -3.09 2.49 6.45
C VAL A 61 -2.27 3.17 5.36
N ALA A 62 -1.48 2.41 4.59
CA ALA A 62 -0.79 2.92 3.40
C ALA A 62 -1.78 3.52 2.39
N GLY A 63 -2.87 2.82 2.09
CA GLY A 63 -3.93 3.31 1.22
C GLY A 63 -4.60 4.60 1.74
N SER A 64 -4.84 4.69 3.06
CA SER A 64 -5.36 5.91 3.68
C SER A 64 -4.38 7.08 3.58
N GLY A 65 -3.08 6.82 3.71
CA GLY A 65 -2.01 7.79 3.49
C GLY A 65 -1.98 8.31 2.06
N VAL A 66 -2.17 7.43 1.07
CA VAL A 66 -2.35 7.82 -0.34
C VAL A 66 -3.53 8.78 -0.47
N LEU A 67 -4.69 8.45 0.10
CA LEU A 67 -5.88 9.30 -0.02
C LEU A 67 -5.70 10.67 0.67
N ALA A 68 -5.10 10.68 1.85
CA ALA A 68 -4.89 11.88 2.64
C ALA A 68 -3.96 12.88 1.92
N LEU A 69 -2.92 12.38 1.25
CA LEU A 69 -1.96 13.22 0.53
C LEU A 69 -2.39 13.53 -0.90
N LEU A 70 -2.90 12.53 -1.63
CA LEU A 70 -3.29 12.69 -3.03
C LEU A 70 -4.62 13.44 -3.19
N GLY A 71 -5.55 13.32 -2.25
CA GLY A 71 -6.85 13.99 -2.29
C GLY A 71 -6.72 15.51 -2.48
N PRO A 72 -6.09 16.24 -1.52
CA PRO A 72 -5.81 17.66 -1.65
C PRO A 72 -4.92 17.98 -2.87
N TRP A 73 -3.99 17.08 -3.20
CA TRP A 73 -3.05 17.30 -4.31
C TRP A 73 -3.72 17.30 -5.69
N THR A 74 -4.81 16.55 -5.84
CA THR A 74 -5.58 16.50 -7.10
C THR A 74 -6.56 17.65 -7.30
N TRP A 75 -6.71 18.56 -6.33
CA TRP A 75 -7.51 19.78 -6.51
C TRP A 75 -6.90 20.76 -7.52
N TYR A 76 -5.61 20.63 -7.84
CA TYR A 76 -4.94 21.46 -8.83
C TYR A 76 -4.92 20.76 -10.20
N ALA A 77 -5.63 21.35 -11.17
CA ALA A 77 -5.89 20.76 -12.48
C ALA A 77 -4.65 20.52 -13.35
N GLU A 78 -3.55 21.24 -13.13
CA GLU A 78 -2.36 21.22 -14.00
C GLU A 78 -1.29 20.17 -13.61
N ARG A 79 -1.61 19.23 -12.72
CA ARG A 79 -0.61 18.30 -12.17
C ARG A 79 -0.41 17.05 -13.04
N THR A 80 0.83 16.81 -13.44
CA THR A 80 1.24 15.66 -14.25
C THR A 80 1.04 14.32 -13.54
N VAL A 81 0.88 13.25 -14.33
CA VAL A 81 0.81 11.85 -13.85
C VAL A 81 1.98 11.50 -12.92
N ALA A 82 3.19 11.94 -13.26
CA ALA A 82 4.39 11.69 -12.46
C ALA A 82 4.31 12.34 -11.07
N SER A 83 3.80 13.58 -10.98
CA SER A 83 3.63 14.27 -9.69
C SER A 83 2.63 13.55 -8.80
N ARG A 84 1.48 13.11 -9.36
CA ARG A 84 0.46 12.34 -8.64
C ARG A 84 1.03 11.01 -8.12
N ALA A 85 1.81 10.31 -8.94
CA ALA A 85 2.45 9.05 -8.56
C ALA A 85 3.45 9.22 -7.41
N TRP A 86 4.25 10.29 -7.41
CA TRP A 86 5.18 10.59 -6.31
C TRP A 86 4.49 10.89 -4.99
N VAL A 87 3.41 11.68 -5.03
CA VAL A 87 2.64 12.01 -3.81
C VAL A 87 1.95 10.77 -3.24
N ALA A 88 1.39 9.93 -4.11
CA ALA A 88 0.86 8.63 -3.69
C ALA A 88 1.94 7.73 -3.09
N ALA A 89 3.13 7.69 -3.69
CA ALA A 89 4.26 6.91 -3.17
C ALA A 89 4.66 7.36 -1.76
N LEU A 90 4.80 8.66 -1.54
CA LEU A 90 5.14 9.23 -0.22
C LEU A 90 4.06 8.93 0.81
N GLY A 91 2.78 9.03 0.44
CA GLY A 91 1.69 8.73 1.35
C GLY A 91 1.57 7.25 1.71
N ALA A 92 1.79 6.37 0.74
CA ALA A 92 1.83 4.92 0.98
C ALA A 92 3.05 4.54 1.86
N ALA A 93 4.22 5.09 1.57
CA ALA A 93 5.44 4.87 2.33
C ALA A 93 5.26 5.31 3.78
N GLY A 94 4.75 6.52 4.00
CA GLY A 94 4.49 7.07 5.33
C GLY A 94 3.46 6.24 6.10
N GLY A 95 2.35 5.88 5.46
CA GLY A 95 1.31 5.05 6.09
C GLY A 95 1.81 3.66 6.48
N ALA A 96 2.57 3.00 5.59
CA ALA A 96 3.18 1.71 5.91
C ALA A 96 4.21 1.84 7.04
N ALA A 97 5.09 2.84 6.97
CA ALA A 97 6.11 3.08 7.99
C ALA A 97 5.48 3.32 9.38
N LEU A 98 4.38 4.08 9.47
CA LEU A 98 3.69 4.32 10.74
C LEU A 98 3.18 3.04 11.40
N VAL A 99 2.68 2.08 10.62
CA VAL A 99 2.24 0.79 11.15
C VAL A 99 3.43 0.02 11.72
N TRP A 100 4.52 -0.09 10.97
CA TRP A 100 5.70 -0.83 11.41
C TRP A 100 6.45 -0.17 12.58
N VAL A 101 6.49 1.16 12.62
CA VAL A 101 6.99 1.91 13.79
C VAL A 101 6.09 1.68 15.01
N GLY A 102 4.77 1.73 14.83
CA GLY A 102 3.81 1.46 15.91
C GLY A 102 3.94 0.05 16.48
N ILE A 103 4.10 -0.96 15.62
CA ILE A 103 4.38 -2.34 16.04
C ILE A 103 5.71 -2.39 16.79
N GLY A 104 6.79 -1.83 16.22
CA GLY A 104 8.11 -1.82 16.86
C GLY A 104 8.12 -1.18 18.25
N LEU A 105 7.40 -0.06 18.43
CA LEU A 105 7.20 0.60 19.72
C LEU A 105 6.37 -0.25 20.70
N ARG A 106 5.37 -0.99 20.21
CA ARG A 106 4.52 -1.83 21.05
C ARG A 106 5.24 -3.10 21.52
N THR A 107 6.11 -3.65 20.69
CA THR A 107 6.76 -4.94 20.94
C THR A 107 8.09 -4.85 21.68
N ASN A 108 8.76 -3.69 21.74
CA ASN A 108 10.14 -3.63 22.24
C ASN A 108 10.48 -2.45 23.17
N GLY A 109 11.24 -2.77 24.23
CA GLY A 109 11.90 -1.81 25.13
C GLY A 109 13.43 -1.73 24.98
N ALA A 110 14.04 -2.49 24.07
CA ALA A 110 15.51 -2.57 23.90
C ALA A 110 15.99 -2.03 22.54
N PHE A 111 17.23 -1.54 22.49
CA PHE A 111 17.83 -0.94 21.28
C PHE A 111 18.17 -1.98 20.19
N VAL A 112 18.54 -3.20 20.58
CA VAL A 112 18.96 -4.29 19.65
C VAL A 112 17.84 -4.71 18.70
N SER A 113 16.59 -4.71 19.17
CA SER A 113 15.45 -5.03 18.32
C SER A 113 15.22 -3.99 17.21
N TRP A 114 15.52 -2.71 17.44
CA TRP A 114 15.33 -1.67 16.43
C TRP A 114 16.22 -1.85 15.19
N ALA A 115 17.37 -2.52 15.34
CA ALA A 115 18.26 -2.84 14.22
C ALA A 115 17.62 -3.82 13.21
N ILE A 116 16.70 -4.68 13.65
CA ILE A 116 15.95 -5.62 12.78
C ILE A 116 14.65 -4.97 12.28
N TRP A 117 13.99 -4.18 13.13
CA TRP A 117 12.72 -3.52 12.78
C TRP A 117 12.87 -2.39 11.76
N LEU A 118 13.96 -1.62 11.79
CA LEU A 118 14.20 -0.52 10.85
C LEU A 118 14.31 -0.98 9.38
N PRO A 119 15.13 -2.00 9.05
CA PRO A 119 15.17 -2.56 7.70
C PRO A 119 13.82 -3.09 7.21
N LEU A 120 13.06 -3.78 8.07
CA LEU A 120 11.72 -4.26 7.73
C LEU A 120 10.79 -3.09 7.43
N CYS A 121 10.74 -2.08 8.31
CA CYS A 121 9.97 -0.86 8.10
C CYS A 121 10.31 -0.19 6.76
N GLY A 122 11.61 -0.05 6.45
CA GLY A 122 12.08 0.50 5.18
C GLY A 122 11.66 -0.34 3.97
N ALA A 123 11.77 -1.66 4.04
CA ALA A 123 11.37 -2.56 2.97
C ALA A 123 9.87 -2.47 2.68
N PHE A 124 9.03 -2.46 3.72
CA PHE A 124 7.59 -2.31 3.58
C PHE A 124 7.18 -0.94 3.05
N ALA A 125 7.81 0.13 3.54
CA ALA A 125 7.59 1.47 3.04
C ALA A 125 7.95 1.57 1.55
N LEU A 126 9.06 0.96 1.13
CA LEU A 126 9.48 0.93 -0.27
C LEU A 126 8.50 0.15 -1.16
N VAL A 127 8.07 -1.04 -0.74
CA VAL A 127 7.10 -1.83 -1.50
C VAL A 127 5.77 -1.09 -1.63
N ALA A 128 5.28 -0.49 -0.54
CA ALA A 128 4.07 0.32 -0.56
C ALA A 128 4.21 1.54 -1.50
N ALA A 129 5.37 2.21 -1.49
CA ALA A 129 5.67 3.33 -2.37
C ALA A 129 5.62 2.93 -3.84
N ILE A 130 6.31 1.85 -4.21
CA ILE A 130 6.36 1.35 -5.60
C ILE A 130 4.97 0.92 -6.06
N ALA A 131 4.25 0.15 -5.25
CA ALA A 131 2.90 -0.30 -5.57
C ALA A 131 1.95 0.90 -5.78
N ALA A 132 1.96 1.87 -4.85
CA ALA A 132 1.13 3.06 -4.95
C ALA A 132 1.49 3.92 -6.16
N ALA A 133 2.78 4.12 -6.46
CA ALA A 133 3.22 4.85 -7.64
C ALA A 133 2.69 4.23 -8.93
N LEU A 134 2.87 2.91 -9.11
CA LEU A 134 2.44 2.19 -10.30
C LEU A 134 0.92 2.17 -10.47
N LEU A 135 0.19 1.89 -9.38
CA LEU A 135 -1.28 1.85 -9.39
C LEU A 135 -1.87 3.24 -9.66
N THR A 136 -1.30 4.29 -9.07
CA THR A 136 -1.72 5.69 -9.28
C THR A 136 -1.38 6.17 -10.69
N ALA A 137 -0.20 5.83 -11.22
CA ALA A 137 0.17 6.15 -12.60
C ALA A 137 -0.76 5.47 -13.62
N ARG A 138 -1.15 4.21 -13.35
CA ARG A 138 -2.14 3.50 -14.18
C ARG A 138 -3.54 4.12 -14.08
N ALA A 139 -3.98 4.49 -12.88
CA ALA A 139 -5.29 5.09 -12.67
C ALA A 139 -5.41 6.46 -13.34
N SER A 140 -4.39 7.30 -13.19
CA SER A 140 -4.35 8.65 -13.79
C SER A 140 -4.34 8.60 -15.32
N ARG A 141 -3.53 7.74 -15.96
CA ARG A 141 -3.55 7.58 -17.42
C ARG A 141 -4.93 7.20 -17.95
N ARG A 142 -5.65 6.31 -17.25
CA ARG A 142 -7.02 5.92 -17.63
C ARG A 142 -8.03 7.05 -17.48
N GLU A 143 -7.79 7.99 -16.57
CA GLU A 143 -8.67 9.14 -16.36
C GLU A 143 -8.44 10.18 -17.46
N ASP A 144 -7.18 10.45 -17.81
CA ASP A 144 -6.79 11.34 -18.91
C ASP A 144 -7.33 10.83 -20.27
N ASP A 145 -7.21 9.52 -20.53
CA ASP A 145 -7.75 8.88 -21.75
C ASP A 145 -9.27 9.04 -21.88
N LYS A 146 -10.00 8.95 -20.76
CA LYS A 146 -11.46 9.13 -20.74
C LYS A 146 -11.85 10.57 -21.05
N GLN A 147 -11.14 11.55 -20.47
CA GLN A 147 -11.40 12.95 -20.74
C GLN A 147 -11.16 13.31 -22.20
N HIS A 148 -10.09 12.80 -22.81
CA HIS A 148 -9.81 13.00 -24.24
C HIS A 148 -10.91 12.43 -25.16
N ARG A 149 -11.44 11.23 -24.83
CA ARG A 149 -12.55 10.64 -25.61
C ARG A 149 -13.85 11.43 -25.49
N LEU A 150 -14.15 11.98 -24.32
CA LEU A 150 -15.34 12.80 -24.10
C LEU A 150 -15.25 14.10 -24.92
N GLN A 151 -14.10 14.76 -24.94
CA GLN A 151 -13.86 15.96 -25.76
C GLN A 151 -13.98 15.68 -27.27
N GLN A 152 -13.59 14.49 -27.73
CA GLN A 152 -13.73 14.09 -29.14
C GLN A 152 -15.16 13.71 -29.54
N GLN A 153 -16.06 13.46 -28.59
CA GLN A 153 -17.47 13.13 -28.87
C GLN A 153 -18.39 14.36 -28.96
N GLU A 154 -17.95 15.54 -28.50
CA GLU A 154 -18.72 16.79 -28.57
C GLU A 154 -18.74 17.60 -29.91
N PRO A 155 -17.99 17.29 -31.00
CA PRO A 155 -17.97 18.20 -32.16
C PRO A 155 -19.18 18.11 -33.11
N SER A 156 -20.27 17.41 -32.77
CA SER A 156 -21.38 17.15 -33.72
C SER A 156 -22.77 17.66 -33.32
N GLN A 157 -22.96 18.27 -32.14
CA GLN A 157 -24.30 18.74 -31.72
C GLN A 157 -24.56 20.25 -31.91
N GLY A 158 -23.64 20.99 -32.56
CA GLY A 158 -23.76 22.44 -32.76
C GLY A 158 -24.14 22.92 -34.16
N LEU A 159 -24.61 22.04 -35.05
CA LEU A 159 -25.01 22.39 -36.42
C LEU A 159 -26.40 21.85 -36.75
N LEU A 160 -27.44 22.34 -36.08
CA LEU A 160 -28.83 22.33 -36.57
C LEU A 160 -29.56 23.58 -36.07
#